data_AF-A0A1R1F867-F1
#
_entry.id   AF-A0A1R1F867-F1
#
_cell.length_a   1.000
_cell.length_b   1.000
_cell.length_c   1.000
_cell.angle_alpha   90.00
_cell.angle_beta   90.00
_cell.angle_gamma   90.00
#
_symmetry.space_group_name_H-M   'P 1'
#
loop_
_entity.id
_entity.type
_entity.pdbx_description
1 polymer ?
#
loop_
_entity_poly.entity_id
_entity_poly.type
_entity_poly.pdbx_seq_one_letter_code
_entity_poly.pdbx_strand_id
1 'polypeptide(L)'
;MIVEMYKDLIKDERGNYYLAVQMDGNELTLVNAFVEAAFTPELIYNEEFRAKHKEMEGGFVGKIAMDLLRHDVVMGMKQIDRKLLNLSDVEQQFTVNYIDTIEFYRHPAWKRKV
;
A
#
# COMPACT_ATOMS: atom_id res chain seq x y z
N MET A 1 2.92 18.98 9.38
CA MET A 1 2.10 17.93 8.72
C MET A 1 2.20 16.68 9.56
N ILE A 2 1.08 15.97 9.76
CA ILE A 2 1.07 14.68 10.47
C ILE A 2 0.74 13.61 9.45
N VAL A 3 1.65 12.65 9.26
CA VAL A 3 1.48 11.49 8.39
C VAL A 3 1.04 10.31 9.26
N GLU A 4 -0.14 9.75 9.02
CA GLU A 4 -0.58 8.54 9.73
C GLU A 4 0.03 7.29 9.08
N MET A 5 0.90 6.60 9.82
CA MET A 5 1.58 5.37 9.39
C MET A 5 0.60 4.28 8.96
N TYR A 6 0.94 3.52 7.93
CA TYR A 6 0.13 2.42 7.36
C TYR A 6 -1.28 2.82 6.91
N LYS A 7 -1.57 4.12 6.75
CA LYS A 7 -2.91 4.63 6.53
C LYS A 7 -2.98 5.75 5.49
N ASP A 8 -2.26 6.85 5.75
CA ASP A 8 -2.24 7.98 4.84
C ASP A 8 -1.45 7.64 3.57
N LEU A 9 -1.99 7.99 2.41
CA LEU A 9 -1.34 7.79 1.12
C LEU A 9 -0.52 9.01 0.76
N ILE A 10 0.66 8.77 0.17
CA ILE A 10 1.55 9.81 -0.34
C ILE A 10 1.69 9.59 -1.84
N LYS A 11 1.43 10.62 -2.66
CA LYS A 11 1.47 10.54 -4.12
C LYS A 11 2.64 11.35 -4.68
N ASP A 12 3.39 10.77 -5.62
CA ASP A 12 4.40 11.50 -6.39
C ASP A 12 3.83 12.09 -7.70
N GLU A 13 4.62 12.93 -8.35
CA GLU A 13 4.25 13.57 -9.63
C GLU A 13 4.12 12.57 -10.79
N ARG A 14 4.73 11.39 -10.67
CA ARG A 14 4.69 10.31 -11.68
C ARG A 14 3.45 9.43 -11.54
N GLY A 15 2.64 9.66 -10.51
CA GLY A 15 1.41 8.90 -10.25
C GLY A 15 1.62 7.64 -9.43
N ASN A 16 2.78 7.46 -8.80
CA ASN A 16 2.98 6.39 -7.82
C ASN A 16 2.40 6.81 -6.47
N TYR A 17 1.99 5.79 -5.71
CA TYR A 17 1.43 5.95 -4.38
C TYR A 17 2.29 5.18 -3.38
N TYR A 18 2.46 5.75 -2.19
CA TYR A 18 3.28 5.20 -1.13
C TYR A 18 2.56 5.23 0.20
N LEU A 19 2.95 4.32 1.08
CA LEU A 19 2.56 4.28 2.49
C LEU A 19 3.80 4.47 3.35
N ALA A 20 3.67 5.24 4.43
CA ALA A 20 4.70 5.31 5.45
C ALA A 20 4.62 4.07 6.35
N VAL A 21 5.73 3.35 6.51
CA VAL A 21 5.79 2.10 7.29
C VAL A 21 6.73 2.18 8.49
N GLN A 22 7.70 3.09 8.47
CA GLN A 22 8.55 3.37 9.62
C GLN A 22 8.84 4.88 9.73
N MET A 23 8.97 5.37 10.97
CA MET A 23 9.33 6.75 11.28
C MET A 23 10.34 6.77 12.41
N ASP A 24 11.53 7.31 12.15
CA ASP A 24 12.62 7.45 13.13
C ASP A 24 13.06 8.91 13.21
N GLY A 25 12.57 9.61 14.24
CA GLY A 25 12.79 11.05 14.38
C GLY A 25 12.17 11.80 13.20
N ASN A 26 13.01 12.33 12.32
CA ASN A 26 12.60 13.07 11.11
C ASN A 26 12.75 12.27 9.81
N GLU A 27 13.12 10.99 9.92
CA GLU A 27 13.24 10.08 8.78
C GLU A 27 11.94 9.29 8.61
N LEU A 28 11.42 9.27 7.40
CA LEU A 28 10.20 8.56 7.04
C LEU A 28 10.51 7.51 5.98
N THR A 29 10.25 6.25 6.28
CA THR A 29 10.45 5.16 5.32
C THR A 29 9.14 4.82 4.63
N LEU A 30 9.17 4.88 3.29
CA LEU A 30 8.03 4.67 2.42
C LEU A 30 8.14 3.34 1.67
N VAL A 31 6.99 2.70 1.45
CA VAL A 31 6.83 1.57 0.53
C VAL A 31 5.85 1.95 -0.57
N ASN A 32 6.06 1.44 -1.78
CA ASN A 32 5.06 1.53 -2.83
C ASN A 32 3.74 0.83 -2.41
N ALA A 33 2.64 1.57 -2.44
CA ALA A 33 1.35 1.12 -1.93
C ALA A 33 0.73 -0.01 -2.77
N PHE A 34 1.02 -0.08 -4.08
CA PHE A 34 0.59 -1.21 -4.91
C PHE A 34 1.34 -2.49 -4.54
N VAL A 35 2.64 -2.39 -4.30
CA VAL A 35 3.46 -3.52 -3.85
C VAL A 35 2.93 -4.02 -2.51
N GLU A 36 2.72 -3.14 -1.54
CA GLU A 36 2.15 -3.54 -0.24
C GLU A 36 0.78 -4.22 -0.40
N ALA A 37 -0.13 -3.62 -1.17
CA ALA A 37 -1.45 -4.20 -1.42
C ALA A 37 -1.42 -5.56 -2.13
N ALA A 38 -0.38 -5.85 -2.93
CA ALA A 38 -0.20 -7.13 -3.60
C ALA A 38 0.16 -8.26 -2.64
N PHE A 39 0.72 -7.94 -1.47
CA PHE A 39 1.10 -8.92 -0.45
C PHE A 39 0.13 -8.97 0.75
N THR A 40 -0.89 -8.13 0.79
CA THR A 40 -1.94 -8.16 1.83
C THR A 40 -2.83 -9.41 1.77
N PRO A 41 -3.42 -9.79 0.61
CA PRO A 41 -4.31 -10.95 0.55
C PRO A 41 -3.53 -12.27 0.43
N GLU A 42 -3.82 -13.24 1.30
CA GLU A 42 -3.37 -14.63 1.13
C GLU A 42 -4.23 -15.30 0.03
N LEU A 43 -3.63 -15.61 -1.12
CA LEU A 43 -4.32 -16.30 -2.21
C LEU A 43 -4.26 -17.81 -1.98
N ILE A 44 -5.29 -18.36 -1.36
CA ILE A 44 -5.45 -19.82 -1.18
C ILE A 44 -6.27 -20.35 -2.35
N TYR A 45 -5.64 -21.04 -3.31
CA TYR A 45 -6.30 -21.56 -4.52
C TYR A 45 -7.17 -22.80 -4.27
N ASN A 46 -8.17 -22.68 -3.40
CA ASN A 46 -9.18 -23.70 -3.13
C ASN A 46 -10.48 -23.44 -3.92
N GLU A 47 -11.48 -24.31 -3.78
CA GLU A 47 -12.77 -24.15 -4.47
C GLU A 47 -13.52 -22.87 -4.07
N GLU A 48 -13.42 -22.47 -2.80
CA GLU A 48 -14.03 -21.25 -2.28
C GLU A 48 -13.44 -19.99 -2.93
N PHE A 49 -12.11 -19.94 -3.07
CA PHE A 49 -11.41 -18.87 -3.77
C PHE A 49 -11.82 -18.81 -5.24
N ARG A 50 -11.88 -19.97 -5.92
CA ARG A 50 -12.36 -20.04 -7.31
C ARG A 50 -13.80 -19.55 -7.46
N ALA A 51 -14.68 -19.88 -6.52
CA ALA A 51 -16.06 -19.41 -6.53
C ALA A 51 -16.17 -17.90 -6.29
N LYS A 52 -15.45 -17.38 -5.26
CA LYS A 52 -15.44 -15.96 -4.89
C LYS A 52 -14.83 -15.06 -5.96
N HIS A 53 -13.85 -15.58 -6.70
CA HIS A 53 -13.12 -14.84 -7.73
C HIS A 53 -13.43 -15.34 -9.14
N LYS A 54 -14.58 -15.99 -9.35
CA LYS A 54 -14.99 -16.49 -10.67
C LYS A 54 -15.03 -15.38 -11.74
N GLU A 55 -15.41 -14.16 -11.35
CA GLU A 55 -15.40 -12.99 -12.24
C GLU A 55 -13.99 -12.48 -12.60
N MET A 56 -12.96 -13.01 -11.96
CA MET A 56 -11.55 -12.73 -12.24
C MET A 56 -10.89 -13.82 -13.08
N GLU A 57 -11.61 -14.89 -13.44
CA GLU A 57 -11.11 -15.91 -14.35
C GLU A 57 -10.79 -15.28 -15.72
N GLY A 58 -9.55 -15.49 -16.21
CA GLY A 58 -9.02 -14.80 -17.40
C GLY A 58 -8.58 -13.34 -17.17
N GLY A 59 -8.66 -12.83 -15.94
CA GLY A 59 -8.22 -11.49 -15.55
C GLY A 59 -6.73 -11.40 -15.17
N PHE A 60 -6.27 -10.18 -14.92
CA PHE A 60 -4.88 -9.91 -14.51
C PHE A 60 -4.67 -10.17 -13.01
N VAL A 61 -3.53 -10.78 -12.66
CA VAL A 61 -3.15 -11.09 -11.26
C VAL A 61 -3.14 -9.83 -10.38
N GLY A 62 -2.67 -8.69 -10.91
CA GLY A 62 -2.59 -7.43 -10.17
C GLY A 62 -3.93 -6.72 -9.93
N LYS A 63 -5.06 -7.23 -10.45
CA LYS A 63 -6.37 -6.56 -10.37
C LYS A 63 -6.82 -6.36 -8.92
N ILE A 64 -6.67 -7.37 -8.07
CA ILE A 64 -7.08 -7.30 -6.66
C ILE A 64 -6.32 -6.19 -5.93
N ALA A 65 -4.99 -6.18 -6.04
CA ALA A 65 -4.14 -5.15 -5.43
C ALA A 65 -4.47 -3.75 -5.97
N MET A 66 -4.73 -3.64 -7.27
CA MET A 66 -5.10 -2.37 -7.91
C MET A 66 -6.47 -1.86 -7.43
N ASP A 67 -7.45 -2.74 -7.25
CA ASP A 67 -8.78 -2.37 -6.76
C ASP A 67 -8.73 -1.94 -5.28
N LEU A 68 -7.90 -2.59 -4.46
CA LEU A 68 -7.61 -2.16 -3.09
C LEU A 68 -6.95 -0.78 -3.04
N LEU A 69 -5.90 -0.56 -3.84
CA LEU A 69 -5.24 0.75 -3.92
C LEU A 69 -6.21 1.83 -4.43
N ARG A 70 -7.02 1.52 -5.45
CA ARG A 70 -8.02 2.47 -5.97
C ARG A 70 -9.02 2.87 -4.89
N HIS A 71 -9.48 1.91 -4.09
CA HIS A 71 -10.36 2.18 -2.96
C HIS A 71 -9.72 3.18 -1.99
N ASP A 72 -8.48 2.92 -1.59
CA ASP A 72 -7.73 3.76 -0.65
C ASP A 72 -7.48 5.17 -1.21
N VAL A 73 -7.16 5.30 -2.50
CA VAL A 73 -7.00 6.59 -3.18
C VAL A 73 -8.31 7.38 -3.14
N VAL A 74 -9.45 6.73 -3.44
CA VAL A 74 -10.77 7.40 -3.40
C VAL A 74 -11.11 7.87 -1.98
N MET A 75 -10.80 7.07 -0.96
CA MET A 75 -10.99 7.47 0.44
C MET A 75 -10.10 8.66 0.82
N GLY A 76 -8.83 8.65 0.43
CA GLY A 76 -7.89 9.74 0.65
C GLY A 76 -8.27 11.04 -0.05
N MET A 77 -8.76 10.96 -1.30
CA MET A 77 -9.28 12.12 -2.04
C MET A 77 -10.50 12.75 -1.37
N LYS A 78 -11.36 11.93 -0.77
CA LYS A 78 -12.54 12.40 -0.03
C LYS A 78 -12.21 12.82 1.41
N GLN A 79 -10.97 12.63 1.85
CA GLN A 79 -10.54 12.79 3.24
C GLN A 79 -11.40 11.99 4.23
N ILE A 80 -11.89 10.83 3.79
CA ILE A 80 -12.68 9.92 4.63
C ILE A 80 -11.70 8.92 5.23
N ASP A 81 -11.47 9.04 6.53
CA ASP A 81 -10.63 8.13 7.32
C ASP A 81 -9.20 7.93 6.78
N ARG A 82 -8.71 8.76 5.88
CA ARG A 82 -7.28 8.84 5.49
C ARG A 82 -7.05 10.08 4.65
N LYS A 83 -5.80 10.51 4.57
CA LYS A 83 -5.35 11.63 3.74
C LYS A 83 -4.66 11.14 2.48
N LEU A 84 -4.74 11.95 1.44
CA LEU A 84 -3.88 11.85 0.26
C LEU A 84 -2.94 13.07 0.25
N LEU A 85 -1.66 12.83 0.53
CA LEU A 85 -0.62 13.83 0.66
C LEU A 85 0.23 13.88 -0.62
N ASN A 86 0.83 15.03 -0.93
CA ASN A 86 1.84 15.11 -1.98
C ASN A 86 3.21 14.76 -1.40
N LEU A 87 3.99 13.98 -2.14
CA LEU A 87 5.33 13.59 -1.74
C LEU A 87 6.25 14.81 -1.51
N SER A 88 6.18 15.81 -2.38
CA SER A 88 6.98 17.04 -2.26
C SER A 88 6.71 17.80 -0.95
N ASP A 89 5.47 17.81 -0.46
CA ASP A 89 5.10 18.45 0.80
C ASP A 89 5.60 17.65 2.02
N VAL A 90 5.70 16.33 1.87
CA VAL A 90 6.27 15.42 2.87
C VAL A 90 7.80 15.58 2.93
N GLU A 91 8.47 15.62 1.78
CA GLU A 91 9.94 15.78 1.66
C GLU A 91 10.44 17.13 2.19
N GLN A 92 9.59 18.16 2.25
CA GLN A 92 9.94 19.44 2.90
C GLN A 92 10.09 19.32 4.43
N GLN A 93 9.47 18.31 5.03
CA GLN A 93 9.43 18.13 6.49
C GLN A 93 10.23 16.92 6.94
N PHE A 94 10.30 15.88 6.13
CA PHE A 94 10.94 14.62 6.47
C PHE A 94 12.06 14.27 5.48
N THR A 95 13.11 13.63 5.99
CA THR A 95 14.04 12.90 5.12
C THR A 95 13.37 11.59 4.71
N VAL A 96 13.09 11.43 3.43
CA VAL A 96 12.32 10.29 2.93
C VAL A 96 13.25 9.19 2.41
N ASN A 97 13.09 7.98 2.96
CA ASN A 97 13.74 6.77 2.51
C ASN A 97 12.70 5.85 1.85
N TYR A 98 13.14 4.98 0.94
CA TYR A 98 12.26 4.04 0.24
C TYR A 98 12.72 2.62 0.52
N ILE A 99 11.77 1.73 0.82
CA ILE A 99 12.01 0.29 0.75
C ILE A 99 12.08 -0.06 -0.73
N ASP A 100 13.19 -0.65 -1.16
CA ASP A 100 13.28 -1.17 -2.52
C ASP A 100 12.24 -2.28 -2.69
N THR A 101 11.49 -2.21 -3.77
CA THR A 101 10.52 -3.24 -4.16
C THR A 101 11.14 -4.62 -4.33
N ILE A 102 12.42 -4.73 -4.69
CA ILE A 102 13.12 -6.01 -4.74
C ILE A 102 13.54 -6.51 -3.35
N GLU A 103 13.66 -5.59 -2.40
CA GLU A 103 13.95 -5.88 -0.99
C GLU A 103 12.68 -6.17 -0.20
N PHE A 104 11.51 -6.31 -0.86
CA PHE A 104 10.22 -6.44 -0.21
C PHE A 104 10.06 -7.75 0.58
N TYR A 105 10.61 -7.70 1.80
CA TYR A 105 9.96 -7.82 3.09
C TYR A 105 8.80 -8.82 3.18
N ARG A 106 9.03 -9.87 3.97
CA ARG A 106 7.95 -10.68 4.53
C ARG A 106 7.07 -9.78 5.42
N HIS A 107 5.88 -9.44 4.95
CA HIS A 107 4.88 -8.68 5.72
C HIS A 107 4.82 -9.19 7.18
N PRO A 108 4.78 -8.34 8.23
CA PRO A 108 4.87 -8.78 9.63
C PRO A 108 3.78 -9.77 10.04
N ALA A 109 2.60 -9.70 9.40
CA ALA A 109 1.51 -10.66 9.59
C ALA A 109 1.83 -12.10 9.14
N TRP A 110 2.93 -12.31 8.40
CA TRP A 110 3.35 -13.63 7.93
C TRP A 110 4.03 -14.47 9.03
N LYS A 111 4.33 -13.89 10.19
CA LYS A 111 4.63 -14.65 11.41
C LYS A 111 3.35 -15.30 11.97
N ARG A 112 2.78 -16.29 11.26
CA ARG A 112 1.82 -17.22 11.89
C ARG A 112 2.56 -17.97 13.00
N LYS A 113 2.02 -17.92 14.21
CA LYS A 113 2.44 -18.74 15.35
C LYS A 113 2.48 -20.20 14.92
N VAL A 114 3.61 -20.86 15.19
CA VAL A 114 3.75 -22.32 15.16
C VAL A 114 2.75 -22.92 16.15
#